data_AF-A0A7J6T5Z6-F1
#
_entry.id   AF-A0A7J6T5Z6-F1
#
_cell.length_a   1.000
_cell.length_b   1.000
_cell.length_c   1.000
_cell.angle_alpha   90.00
_cell.angle_beta   90.00
_cell.angle_gamma   90.00
#
_symmetry.space_group_name_H-M   'P 1'
#
loop_
_entity.id
_entity.type
_entity.pdbx_description
1 polymer ?
#
loop_
_entity_poly.entity_id
_entity_poly.type
_entity_poly.pdbx_seq_one_letter_code
_entity_poly.pdbx_strand_id
1 'polypeptide(L)'
;QRDMNMRFFDGIMGLAWPGLSRTGTTVLQHLQEVMDYPLISFSLTDDPLFTMSLGSTVTFGAIEEENYRDGTFTWAPVVGDLWWSIEISIEALPPSPQREKAEATSGLLGSVSEFFGANEPDSASVLISEEQLAALDTGTSYITVPRDVYVPLLTALLPSEVLVTCTVLMPGGFLACPCDAQSSA
;
A
#
# COMPACT_ATOMS: atom_id res chain seq x y z
N GLN A 1 -4.27 26.43 5.69
CA GLN A 1 -3.15 25.59 6.18
C GLN A 1 -2.38 25.06 4.96
N ARG A 2 -1.22 24.42 5.12
CA ARG A 2 -0.47 23.82 4.00
C ARG A 2 -0.16 22.37 4.29
N ASP A 3 -0.26 21.50 3.27
CA ASP A 3 0.15 20.10 3.38
C ASP A 3 1.69 19.98 3.30
N MET A 4 2.21 18.74 3.37
CA MET A 4 3.65 18.46 3.26
C MET A 4 4.26 18.84 1.89
N ASN A 5 3.42 19.06 0.88
CA ASN A 5 3.80 19.50 -0.47
C ASN A 5 3.55 21.01 -0.69
N MET A 6 3.34 21.77 0.39
CA MET A 6 3.00 23.19 0.35
C MET A 6 1.71 23.54 -0.38
N ARG A 7 0.82 22.57 -0.65
CA ARG A 7 -0.50 22.81 -1.21
C ARG A 7 -1.40 23.40 -0.15
N PHE A 8 -2.23 24.36 -0.55
CA PHE A 8 -3.17 25.00 0.36
C PHE A 8 -4.41 24.13 0.56
N PHE A 9 -4.84 24.01 1.81
CA PHE A 9 -6.14 23.46 2.17
C PHE A 9 -6.74 24.27 3.32
N ASP A 10 -8.07 24.29 3.39
CA ASP A 10 -8.80 25.12 4.34
C ASP A 10 -9.08 24.41 5.67
N GLY A 11 -9.21 23.08 5.66
CA GLY A 11 -9.41 22.28 6.86
C GLY A 11 -9.31 20.78 6.60
N ILE A 12 -9.57 20.01 7.66
CA ILE A 12 -9.54 18.55 7.64
C ILE A 12 -10.97 18.04 7.82
N MET A 13 -11.43 17.18 6.92
CA MET A 13 -12.71 16.48 7.04
C MET A 13 -12.45 15.10 7.66
N GLY A 14 -12.78 14.94 8.94
CA GLY A 14 -12.63 13.66 9.65
C GLY A 14 -13.72 12.66 9.23
N LEU A 15 -13.30 11.48 8.79
CA LEU A 15 -14.17 10.37 8.37
C LEU A 15 -13.98 9.11 9.23
N ALA A 16 -13.27 9.22 10.36
CA ALA A 16 -13.17 8.15 11.35
C ALA A 16 -14.46 8.05 12.21
N TRP A 17 -14.50 7.04 13.10
CA TRP A 17 -15.68 6.80 13.92
C TRP A 17 -15.95 7.93 14.93
N PRO A 18 -17.22 8.12 15.34
CA PRO A 18 -17.61 9.16 16.28
C PRO A 18 -16.89 9.12 17.63
N GLY A 19 -16.41 7.94 18.06
CA GLY A 19 -15.66 7.79 19.31
C GLY A 19 -14.36 8.60 19.36
N LEU A 20 -13.78 8.97 18.21
CA LEU A 20 -12.62 9.86 18.12
C LEU A 20 -12.99 11.35 18.05
N SER A 21 -14.27 11.67 17.90
CA SER A 21 -14.71 13.06 17.84
C SER A 21 -14.48 13.75 19.18
N ARG A 22 -13.82 14.91 19.14
CA ARG A 22 -13.72 15.79 20.31
C ARG A 22 -14.95 16.67 20.49
N THR A 23 -15.83 16.71 19.48
CA THR A 23 -16.93 17.68 19.38
C THR A 23 -18.11 17.06 18.66
N GLY A 24 -19.24 16.89 19.35
CA GLY A 24 -20.56 16.63 18.75
C GLY A 24 -20.61 15.55 17.65
N THR A 25 -21.64 15.67 16.81
CA THR A 25 -21.92 14.79 15.68
C THR A 25 -20.88 14.96 14.57
N THR A 26 -20.35 13.85 14.05
CA THR A 26 -19.38 13.87 12.93
C THR A 26 -20.07 14.02 11.58
N VAL A 27 -19.30 14.42 10.56
CA VAL A 27 -19.78 14.44 9.15
C VAL A 27 -20.25 13.06 8.73
N LEU A 28 -19.52 12.00 9.10
CA LEU A 28 -19.89 10.62 8.80
C LEU A 28 -21.28 10.27 9.34
N GLN A 29 -21.60 10.66 10.59
CA GLN A 29 -22.92 10.41 11.18
C GLN A 29 -24.03 11.12 10.40
N HIS A 30 -23.79 12.36 9.98
CA HIS A 30 -24.80 13.10 9.21
C HIS A 30 -24.97 12.54 7.79
N LEU A 31 -23.88 12.08 7.16
CA LEU A 31 -23.94 11.40 5.87
C LEU A 31 -24.76 10.10 5.96
N GLN A 32 -24.61 9.34 7.04
CA GLN A 32 -25.40 8.11 7.28
C GLN A 32 -26.91 8.38 7.37
N GLU A 33 -27.34 9.58 7.78
CA GLU A 33 -28.76 9.95 7.86
C GLU A 33 -29.38 10.27 6.49
N VAL A 34 -28.55 10.62 5.50
CA VAL A 34 -29.02 11.14 4.19
C VAL A 34 -28.68 10.25 3.01
N MET A 35 -27.75 9.30 3.15
CA MET A 35 -27.36 8.38 2.08
C MET A 35 -28.24 7.14 2.05
N ASP A 36 -28.71 6.76 0.87
CA ASP A 36 -29.47 5.51 0.66
C ASP A 36 -28.63 4.27 0.99
N TYR A 37 -27.33 4.32 0.68
CA TYR A 37 -26.34 3.31 1.05
C TYR A 37 -25.27 3.94 1.94
N PRO A 38 -25.06 3.47 3.18
CA PRO A 38 -24.13 4.10 4.12
C PRO A 38 -22.66 3.69 3.84
N LEU A 39 -22.18 3.92 2.61
CA LEU A 39 -20.86 3.54 2.13
C LEU A 39 -20.06 4.77 1.68
N ILE A 40 -18.75 4.71 1.89
CA ILE A 40 -17.78 5.67 1.34
C ILE A 40 -16.67 4.85 0.69
N SER A 41 -16.38 5.09 -0.58
CA SER A 41 -15.27 4.42 -1.28
C SER A 41 -14.21 5.43 -1.70
N PHE A 42 -12.95 5.02 -1.59
CA PHE A 42 -11.80 5.80 -2.03
C PHE A 42 -11.11 5.09 -3.20
N SER A 43 -10.86 5.83 -4.28
CA SER A 43 -10.04 5.37 -5.41
C SER A 43 -8.80 6.27 -5.49
N LEU A 44 -7.64 5.70 -5.17
CA LEU A 44 -6.35 6.39 -5.15
C LEU A 44 -5.58 6.03 -6.42
N THR A 45 -5.19 7.04 -7.20
CA THR A 45 -4.51 6.86 -8.50
C THR A 45 -3.00 7.10 -8.36
N ASP A 46 -2.19 6.22 -8.96
CA ASP A 46 -0.73 6.25 -8.93
C ASP A 46 -0.09 6.65 -10.28
N ASP A 47 -0.87 6.66 -11.36
CA ASP A 47 -0.37 6.99 -12.69
C ASP A 47 -0.08 8.51 -12.83
N PRO A 48 1.17 8.92 -13.13
CA PRO A 48 1.55 10.32 -13.27
C PRO A 48 0.84 11.08 -14.41
N LEU A 49 0.37 10.40 -15.46
CA LEU A 49 -0.41 11.00 -16.55
C LEU A 49 -1.89 11.16 -16.17
N PHE A 50 -2.44 10.20 -15.41
CA PHE A 50 -3.82 10.22 -14.93
C PHE A 50 -4.02 11.16 -13.72
N THR A 51 -3.04 11.20 -12.81
CA THR A 51 -3.03 12.13 -11.66
C THR A 51 -2.96 13.60 -12.08
N MET A 52 -2.40 13.93 -13.25
CA MET A 52 -2.40 15.31 -13.78
C MET A 52 -3.76 15.74 -14.36
N SER A 53 -4.67 14.82 -14.68
CA SER A 53 -5.94 15.14 -15.37
C SER A 53 -7.20 14.82 -14.58
N LEU A 54 -7.23 13.74 -13.79
CA LEU A 54 -8.42 13.24 -13.08
C LEU A 54 -8.23 13.09 -11.56
N GLY A 55 -7.00 12.85 -11.10
CA GLY A 55 -6.70 12.74 -9.66
C GLY A 55 -7.29 11.49 -9.00
N SER A 56 -7.43 11.53 -7.67
CA SER A 56 -8.07 10.48 -6.86
C SER A 56 -9.50 10.89 -6.50
N THR A 57 -10.39 9.92 -6.26
CA THR A 57 -11.81 10.17 -6.01
C THR A 57 -12.28 9.63 -4.67
N VAL A 58 -13.29 10.29 -4.10
CA VAL A 58 -14.08 9.83 -2.96
C VAL A 58 -15.55 9.80 -3.38
N THR A 59 -16.18 8.64 -3.27
CA THR A 59 -17.59 8.44 -3.63
C THR A 59 -18.39 8.17 -2.36
N PHE A 60 -19.52 8.86 -2.23
CA PHE A 60 -20.46 8.72 -1.11
C PHE A 60 -21.72 8.00 -1.61
N GLY A 61 -22.09 6.91 -0.97
CA GLY A 61 -23.32 6.16 -1.27
C GLY A 61 -23.24 5.15 -2.42
N ALA A 62 -22.05 4.90 -2.97
CA ALA A 62 -21.84 3.91 -4.01
C ALA A 62 -20.43 3.34 -3.98
N ILE A 63 -20.25 2.22 -4.67
CA ILE A 63 -18.95 1.65 -5.04
C ILE A 63 -18.91 1.66 -6.56
N GLU A 64 -17.92 2.32 -7.15
CA GLU A 64 -17.76 2.39 -8.60
C GLU A 64 -17.00 1.16 -9.10
N GLU A 65 -17.67 0.28 -9.84
CA GLU A 65 -17.09 -0.98 -10.34
C GLU A 65 -15.89 -0.74 -11.28
N GLU A 66 -15.86 0.39 -11.97
CA GLU A 66 -14.75 0.82 -12.81
C GLU A 66 -13.43 1.11 -12.06
N ASN A 67 -13.48 1.26 -10.73
CA ASN A 67 -12.31 1.56 -9.90
C ASN A 67 -11.56 0.33 -9.39
N TYR A 68 -12.04 -0.89 -9.64
CA TYR A 68 -11.36 -2.12 -9.22
C TYR A 68 -11.47 -3.22 -10.27
N ARG A 69 -10.66 -4.28 -10.12
CA ARG A 69 -10.68 -5.41 -11.06
C ARG A 69 -11.78 -6.39 -10.66
N ASP A 70 -12.49 -6.91 -11.65
CA ASP A 70 -13.51 -7.93 -11.42
C ASP A 70 -12.96 -9.10 -10.59
N GLY A 71 -13.68 -9.46 -9.52
CA GLY A 71 -13.32 -10.56 -8.64
C GLY A 71 -12.22 -10.27 -7.62
N THR A 72 -11.68 -9.04 -7.54
CA THR A 72 -10.69 -8.67 -6.50
C THR A 72 -11.28 -7.98 -5.28
N PHE A 73 -12.58 -7.70 -5.30
CA PHE A 73 -13.26 -7.04 -4.18
C PHE A 73 -13.52 -8.01 -3.03
N THR A 74 -13.13 -7.63 -1.81
CA THR A 74 -13.33 -8.43 -0.60
C THR A 74 -13.75 -7.56 0.58
N TRP A 75 -14.55 -8.14 1.48
CA TRP A 75 -14.93 -7.51 2.74
C TRP A 75 -14.09 -8.06 3.88
N ALA A 76 -13.60 -7.18 4.75
CA ALA A 76 -12.97 -7.55 6.02
C ALA A 76 -13.78 -6.95 7.19
N PRO A 77 -13.92 -7.69 8.30
CA PRO A 77 -14.61 -7.16 9.47
C PRO A 77 -13.80 -6.03 10.11
N VAL A 78 -14.48 -4.93 10.44
CA VAL A 78 -13.88 -3.84 11.20
C VAL A 78 -13.70 -4.25 12.66
N VAL A 79 -12.54 -3.95 13.23
CA VAL A 79 -12.19 -4.22 14.62
C VAL A 79 -12.17 -2.91 15.43
N GLY A 80 -12.97 -2.86 16.48
CA GLY A 80 -13.10 -1.69 17.35
C GLY A 80 -14.07 -0.62 16.82
N ASP A 81 -14.13 0.52 17.52
CA ASP A 81 -15.12 1.59 17.32
C ASP A 81 -14.50 3.00 17.23
N LEU A 82 -13.18 3.06 17.08
CA LEU A 82 -12.42 4.31 16.98
C LEU A 82 -11.84 4.53 15.58
N TRP A 83 -11.23 3.49 15.01
CA TRP A 83 -10.55 3.54 13.72
C TRP A 83 -11.17 2.58 12.71
N TRP A 84 -10.90 2.82 11.42
CA TRP A 84 -11.17 1.85 10.36
C TRP A 84 -10.09 0.77 10.37
N SER A 85 -10.13 -0.08 11.39
CA SER A 85 -9.12 -1.12 11.62
C SER A 85 -9.59 -2.49 11.18
N ILE A 86 -8.70 -3.28 10.60
CA ILE A 86 -8.92 -4.67 10.20
C ILE A 86 -7.78 -5.55 10.71
N GLU A 87 -8.03 -6.83 10.81
CA GLU A 87 -7.00 -7.83 11.09
C GLU A 87 -6.31 -8.27 9.78
N ILE A 88 -4.98 -8.32 9.77
CA ILE A 88 -4.16 -8.70 8.61
C ILE A 88 -3.02 -9.64 8.99
N SER A 89 -2.56 -10.43 8.02
CA SER A 89 -1.23 -11.03 8.03
C SER A 89 -0.30 -10.25 7.08
N ILE A 90 0.99 -10.23 7.41
CA ILE A 90 2.02 -9.59 6.58
C ILE A 90 2.91 -10.68 6.03
N GLU A 91 2.95 -10.80 4.71
CA GLU A 91 3.78 -11.75 3.98
C GLU A 91 4.60 -11.01 2.92
N ALA A 92 5.88 -11.38 2.79
CA ALA A 92 6.73 -10.93 1.70
C ALA A 92 6.70 -11.98 0.58
N LEU A 93 6.28 -11.57 -0.61
CA LEU A 93 6.31 -12.41 -1.79
C LEU A 93 7.73 -12.44 -2.36
N PRO A 94 8.18 -13.58 -2.92
CA PRO A 94 9.45 -13.62 -3.64
C PRO A 94 9.40 -12.69 -4.87
N PRO A 95 10.54 -12.12 -5.28
CA PRO A 95 10.61 -11.27 -6.48
C PRO A 95 10.10 -12.06 -7.69
N SER A 96 9.17 -11.46 -8.44
CA SER A 96 8.57 -12.13 -9.60
C SER A 96 9.64 -12.36 -10.69
N PRO A 97 9.72 -13.55 -11.33
CA PRO A 97 10.72 -13.83 -12.36
C PRO A 97 10.48 -13.10 -13.71
N GLN A 98 9.71 -12.01 -13.74
CA GLN A 98 9.20 -11.42 -14.99
C GLN A 98 9.85 -10.11 -15.43
N ARG A 99 10.76 -9.49 -14.66
CA ARG A 99 11.35 -8.19 -15.06
C ARG A 99 12.64 -8.26 -15.88
N GLU A 100 13.27 -9.43 -15.99
CA GLU A 100 14.54 -9.60 -16.71
C GLU A 100 14.41 -9.72 -18.24
N LYS A 101 13.20 -9.92 -18.79
CA LYS A 101 13.02 -10.15 -20.24
C LYS A 101 12.84 -8.89 -21.10
N ALA A 102 12.73 -7.70 -20.52
CA ALA A 102 12.47 -6.48 -21.28
C ALA A 102 13.74 -5.80 -21.85
N GLU A 103 14.94 -6.11 -21.36
CA GLU A 103 16.19 -5.48 -21.83
C GLU A 103 17.06 -6.40 -22.71
N ALA A 104 16.67 -7.65 -22.93
CA ALA A 104 17.47 -8.63 -23.68
C ALA A 104 16.92 -9.03 -25.06
N THR A 105 15.99 -8.26 -25.66
CA THR A 105 15.57 -8.48 -27.06
C THR A 105 16.07 -7.39 -28.00
N SER A 106 17.41 -7.29 -28.09
CA SER A 106 18.10 -6.80 -29.28
C SER A 106 19.41 -7.58 -29.43
N GLY A 107 19.31 -8.83 -29.88
CA GLY A 107 20.45 -9.72 -30.06
C GLY A 107 20.03 -11.09 -30.57
N LEU A 108 20.49 -11.45 -31.75
CA LEU A 108 20.07 -12.59 -32.57
C LEU A 108 20.37 -14.01 -32.01
N LEU A 109 19.50 -14.95 -32.39
CA LEU A 109 19.71 -16.36 -32.79
C LEU A 109 20.33 -17.38 -31.79
N GLY A 110 19.44 -18.18 -31.18
CA GLY A 110 19.41 -19.66 -31.16
C GLY A 110 20.62 -20.50 -30.74
N SER A 111 20.46 -21.34 -29.70
CA SER A 111 20.53 -22.81 -29.78
C SER A 111 20.20 -23.48 -28.44
N VAL A 112 19.89 -24.78 -28.50
CA VAL A 112 19.26 -25.63 -27.48
C VAL A 112 20.30 -26.47 -26.74
N SER A 113 20.20 -26.60 -25.41
CA SER A 113 20.44 -27.82 -24.58
C SER A 113 20.49 -27.41 -23.09
N GLU A 114 19.54 -27.81 -22.24
CA GLU A 114 19.41 -29.09 -21.51
C GLU A 114 20.32 -29.23 -20.26
N PHE A 115 19.69 -29.60 -19.13
CA PHE A 115 20.24 -30.17 -17.89
C PHE A 115 21.14 -29.31 -16.98
N PHE A 116 20.53 -28.67 -15.98
CA PHE A 116 20.88 -28.87 -14.57
C PHE A 116 19.62 -28.70 -13.71
N GLY A 117 19.18 -29.77 -13.06
CA GLY A 117 18.25 -29.68 -11.95
C GLY A 117 18.95 -29.01 -10.78
N ALA A 118 18.77 -27.70 -10.65
CA ALA A 118 19.01 -26.99 -9.42
C ALA A 118 17.69 -27.02 -8.65
N ASN A 119 17.73 -27.47 -7.40
CA ASN A 119 16.63 -27.28 -6.47
C ASN A 119 16.28 -25.79 -6.43
N GLU A 120 15.13 -25.43 -7.00
CA GLU A 120 14.52 -24.11 -6.81
C GLU A 120 14.39 -23.90 -5.29
N PRO A 121 15.04 -22.87 -4.71
CA PRO A 121 14.73 -22.51 -3.34
C PRO A 121 13.27 -22.03 -3.34
N ASP A 122 12.48 -22.58 -2.42
CA ASP A 122 11.04 -22.37 -2.29
C ASP A 122 10.59 -20.96 -2.71
N SER A 123 9.81 -20.89 -3.78
CA SER A 123 9.00 -19.73 -4.19
C SER A 123 7.84 -19.47 -3.21
N ALA A 124 8.05 -19.76 -1.92
CA ALA A 124 7.06 -19.60 -0.87
C ALA A 124 7.14 -18.17 -0.32
N SER A 125 5.98 -17.59 -0.04
CA SER A 125 5.91 -16.32 0.67
C SER A 125 6.56 -16.46 2.06
N VAL A 126 7.27 -15.42 2.49
CA VAL A 126 7.84 -15.36 3.83
C VAL A 126 6.85 -14.65 4.73
N LEU A 127 6.22 -15.39 5.63
CA LEU A 127 5.36 -14.83 6.67
C LEU A 127 6.21 -14.00 7.64
N ILE A 128 5.88 -12.72 7.76
CA ILE A 128 6.56 -11.75 8.63
C ILE A 128 5.83 -11.61 9.96
N SER A 129 4.50 -11.54 9.91
CA SER A 129 3.67 -11.47 11.10
C SER A 129 2.27 -12.00 10.84
N GLU A 130 1.76 -12.75 11.81
CA GLU A 130 0.35 -13.10 11.91
C GLU A 130 -0.41 -12.03 12.70
N GLU A 131 -1.73 -11.94 12.45
CA GLU A 131 -2.73 -11.29 13.31
C GLU A 131 -2.37 -9.85 13.76
N GLN A 132 -2.05 -8.98 12.81
CA GLN A 132 -1.81 -7.55 13.05
C GLN A 132 -3.08 -6.73 12.88
N LEU A 133 -3.26 -5.69 13.69
CA LEU A 133 -4.28 -4.67 13.45
C LEU A 133 -3.75 -3.58 12.53
N ALA A 134 -4.36 -3.44 11.37
CA ALA A 134 -4.04 -2.39 10.40
C ALA A 134 -5.16 -1.35 10.36
N ALA A 135 -4.80 -0.08 10.56
CA ALA A 135 -5.70 1.04 10.34
C ALA A 135 -5.64 1.49 8.88
N LEU A 136 -6.80 1.61 8.24
CA LEU A 136 -6.95 2.18 6.90
C LEU A 136 -7.10 3.69 7.04
N ASP A 137 -6.08 4.45 6.62
CA ASP A 137 -6.01 5.90 6.85
C ASP A 137 -5.56 6.65 5.59
N THR A 138 -6.51 7.34 4.95
CA THR A 138 -6.23 8.21 3.79
C THR A 138 -5.50 9.50 4.16
N GLY A 139 -5.40 9.83 5.46
CA GLY A 139 -4.62 10.95 5.97
C GLY A 139 -3.11 10.70 6.06
N THR A 140 -2.67 9.45 5.87
CA THR A 140 -1.26 9.05 5.98
C THR A 140 -0.71 8.60 4.61
N SER A 141 0.46 9.10 4.24
CA SER A 141 1.10 8.79 2.94
C SER A 141 2.05 7.60 2.95
N TYR A 142 2.31 7.00 4.11
CA TYR A 142 3.27 5.92 4.30
C TYR A 142 2.61 4.71 4.93
N ILE A 143 3.02 3.51 4.51
CA ILE A 143 2.71 2.30 5.27
C ILE A 143 3.58 2.32 6.53
N THR A 144 2.93 2.35 7.69
CA THR A 144 3.61 2.28 8.98
C THR A 144 3.48 0.86 9.54
N VAL A 145 4.56 0.36 10.13
CA VAL A 145 4.58 -0.96 10.76
C VAL A 145 5.28 -0.87 12.11
N PRO A 146 4.95 -1.76 13.06
CA PRO A 146 5.71 -1.92 14.29
C PRO A 146 7.21 -2.12 14.03
N ARG A 147 8.05 -1.63 14.93
CA ARG A 147 9.52 -1.65 14.74
C ARG A 147 10.08 -3.07 14.61
N ASP A 148 9.48 -4.02 15.30
CA ASP A 148 9.78 -5.45 15.28
C ASP A 148 9.35 -6.13 13.97
N VAL A 149 8.33 -5.61 13.27
CA VAL A 149 7.93 -6.04 11.92
C VAL A 149 8.78 -5.37 10.85
N TYR A 150 9.21 -4.13 11.07
CA TYR A 150 9.90 -3.30 10.09
C TYR A 150 11.18 -3.93 9.53
N VAL A 151 12.08 -4.43 10.40
CA VAL A 151 13.37 -4.97 9.96
C VAL A 151 13.22 -6.32 9.22
N PRO A 152 12.43 -7.29 9.72
CA PRO A 152 12.13 -8.51 8.97
C PRO A 152 11.49 -8.24 7.61
N LEU A 153 10.53 -7.32 7.55
CA LEU A 153 9.89 -6.93 6.29
C LEU A 153 10.91 -6.41 5.28
N LEU A 154 11.79 -5.51 5.69
CA LEU A 154 12.84 -4.97 4.80
C LEU A 154 13.85 -6.02 4.35
N THR A 155 14.21 -6.95 5.24
CA THR A 155 15.14 -8.04 4.92
C THR A 155 14.54 -9.05 3.95
N ALA A 156 13.22 -9.19 3.96
CA ALA A 156 12.51 -10.01 2.99
C ALA A 156 12.30 -9.30 1.63
N LEU A 157 12.18 -7.97 1.62
CA LEU A 157 11.95 -7.18 0.41
C LEU A 157 13.22 -6.82 -0.36
N LEU A 158 14.37 -6.70 0.32
CA LEU A 158 15.60 -6.21 -0.29
C LEU A 158 16.78 -7.14 0.01
N PRO A 159 17.66 -7.41 -0.97
CA PRO A 159 18.91 -8.10 -0.73
C PRO A 159 19.77 -7.37 0.31
N SER A 160 20.55 -8.15 1.08
CA SER A 160 21.41 -7.60 2.13
C SER A 160 22.42 -6.58 1.61
N GLU A 161 22.89 -6.78 0.37
CA GLU A 161 23.82 -5.89 -0.32
C GLU A 161 23.20 -4.53 -0.65
N VAL A 162 21.89 -4.50 -0.90
CA VAL A 162 21.15 -3.26 -1.16
C VAL A 162 20.83 -2.57 0.16
N LEU A 163 20.42 -3.32 1.18
CA LEU A 163 20.07 -2.76 2.50
C LEU A 163 21.21 -1.98 3.15
N VAL A 164 22.47 -2.41 2.99
CA VAL A 164 23.62 -1.67 3.54
C VAL A 164 23.87 -0.32 2.86
N THR A 165 23.30 -0.10 1.67
CA THR A 165 23.35 1.19 0.97
C THR A 165 22.23 2.13 1.37
N CYS A 166 21.19 1.61 2.03
CA CYS A 166 20.08 2.42 2.52
C CYS A 166 20.47 3.20 3.78
N THR A 167 19.91 4.40 3.93
CA THR A 167 20.18 5.29 5.08
C THR A 167 18.88 5.63 5.80
N VAL A 168 18.91 5.63 7.12
CA VAL A 168 17.78 6.11 7.94
C VAL A 168 17.86 7.62 8.08
N LEU A 169 16.83 8.32 7.61
CA LEU A 169 16.69 9.76 7.69
C LEU A 169 16.04 10.14 9.03
N MET A 170 16.82 10.77 9.90
CA MET A 170 16.36 11.30 11.18
C MET A 170 15.90 12.76 11.05
N PRO A 171 14.90 13.21 11.84
CA PRO A 171 14.21 12.49 12.92
C PRO A 171 13.03 11.61 12.45
N GLY A 172 12.72 11.57 11.15
CA GLY A 172 11.51 10.94 10.62
C GLY A 172 11.50 9.40 10.61
N GLY A 173 12.65 8.75 10.79
CA GLY A 173 12.75 7.29 10.77
C GLY A 173 12.50 6.67 9.39
N PHE A 174 12.58 7.47 8.32
CA PHE A 174 12.41 6.99 6.96
C PHE A 174 13.65 6.24 6.50
N LEU A 175 13.48 5.10 5.83
CA LEU A 175 14.58 4.45 5.11
C LEU A 175 14.63 4.97 3.68
N ALA A 176 15.74 5.59 3.32
CA ALA A 176 16.03 6.01 1.95
C ALA A 176 17.04 5.03 1.33
N CYS A 177 16.65 4.37 0.26
CA CYS A 177 17.53 3.51 -0.53
C CYS A 177 17.87 4.17 -1.87
N PRO A 178 18.99 3.80 -2.51
CA PRO A 178 19.25 4.15 -3.90
C PRO A 178 18.11 3.73 -4.83
N CYS A 179 17.84 4.49 -5.89
CA CYS A 179 16.69 4.22 -6.77
C CYS A 179 16.81 2.88 -7.52
N ASP A 180 18.03 2.41 -7.75
CA ASP A 180 18.34 1.08 -8.31
C ASP A 180 17.98 -0.08 -7.37
N ALA A 181 17.73 0.18 -6.08
CA ALA A 181 17.14 -0.81 -5.19
C ALA A 181 15.77 -1.32 -5.71
N GLN A 182 15.05 -0.50 -6.47
CA GLN A 182 13.76 -0.86 -7.07
C GLN A 182 13.85 -2.03 -8.05
N SER A 183 14.98 -2.23 -8.73
CA SER A 183 15.14 -3.37 -9.63
C SER A 183 15.52 -4.66 -8.90
N SER A 184 15.86 -4.56 -7.61
CA SER A 184 16.31 -5.67 -6.77
C SER A 184 15.22 -6.21 -5.84
N ALA A 185 14.06 -5.53 -5.78
CA ALA A 185 12.84 -5.93 -5.06
C ALA A 185 11.80 -6.47 -6.05
#